data_AF-A0A3R8RGA0-F1
#
_entry.id   AF-A0A3R8RGA0-F1
#
_cell.length_a   1.000
_cell.length_b   1.000
_cell.length_c   1.000
_cell.angle_alpha   90.00
_cell.angle_beta   90.00
_cell.angle_gamma   90.00
#
_symmetry.space_group_name_H-M   'P 1'
#
loop_
_entity.id
_entity.type
_entity.pdbx_description
1 polymer ?
#
loop_
_entity_poly.entity_id
_entity_poly.type
_entity_poly.pdbx_seq_one_letter_code
_entity_poly.pdbx_strand_id
1 'polypeptide(L)' 'MMVPVNGIPSPGRYHLLLTADGLPVQHGWWRSEATARRKLAAWIGDWGRPGARITLTDEETGEQLAVWPDEAPTAVGGGS' A
#
# COMPACT_ATOMS: atom_id res chain seq x y z
N MET A 1 8.09 -16.04 23.78
CA MET A 1 7.94 -14.70 24.39
C MET A 1 8.26 -13.68 23.31
N MET A 2 7.24 -13.23 22.55
CA MET A 2 7.40 -12.13 21.59
C MET A 2 7.25 -10.84 22.38
N VAL A 3 8.25 -9.95 22.30
CA VAL A 3 8.18 -8.62 22.89
C VAL A 3 7.07 -7.83 22.18
N PRO A 4 6.06 -7.27 22.90
CA PRO A 4 5.14 -6.35 22.27
C PRO A 4 5.95 -5.11 21.87
N VAL A 5 5.94 -4.76 20.59
CA VAL A 5 6.51 -3.49 20.15
C VAL A 5 5.68 -2.38 20.80
N ASN A 6 6.28 -1.82 21.84
CA ASN A 6 5.69 -0.86 22.74
C ASN A 6 5.47 0.46 21.98
N GLY A 7 4.21 0.77 21.67
CA GLY A 7 3.67 2.14 21.64
C GLY A 7 4.48 3.23 20.95
N ILE A 8 5.05 2.99 19.75
CA ILE A 8 5.25 4.12 18.84
C ILE A 8 3.83 4.61 18.54
N PRO A 9 3.47 5.89 18.74
CA PRO A 9 2.15 6.36 18.35
C PRO A 9 2.03 6.13 16.84
N SER A 10 1.41 5.02 16.44
CA SER A 10 1.22 4.72 15.04
C SER A 10 0.41 5.89 14.48
N PRO A 11 0.96 6.69 13.54
CA PRO A 11 0.26 7.86 13.03
C PRO A 11 -1.10 7.46 12.40
N GLY A 12 -1.26 6.18 12.07
CA GLY A 12 -2.49 5.46 11.80
C GLY A 12 -2.19 3.96 11.65
N ARG A 13 -3.20 3.11 11.84
CA ARG A 13 -3.11 1.64 11.67
C ARG A 13 -2.81 1.24 10.23
N TYR A 14 -3.36 1.99 9.28
CA TYR A 14 -3.27 1.71 7.85
C TYR A 14 -2.25 2.62 7.21
N HIS A 15 -1.17 2.05 6.68
CA HIS A 15 -0.07 2.76 6.02
C HIS A 15 -0.20 2.64 4.50
N LEU A 16 -0.27 3.76 3.78
CA LEU A 16 0.02 3.78 2.35
C LEU A 16 1.45 4.23 2.11
N LEU A 17 2.12 3.48 1.24
CA LEU A 17 3.43 3.79 0.71
C LEU A 17 3.32 3.94 -0.82
N LEU A 18 3.61 5.13 -1.34
CA LEU A 18 3.84 5.37 -2.75
C LEU A 18 5.34 5.31 -3.00
N THR A 19 5.73 4.42 -3.90
CA THR A 19 7.06 4.38 -4.50
C THR A 19 6.97 4.73 -5.97
N ALA A 20 7.95 5.45 -6.51
CA ALA A 20 8.12 5.67 -7.94
C ALA A 20 9.56 5.32 -8.30
N ASP A 21 9.74 4.51 -9.35
CA ASP A 21 11.05 4.03 -9.79
C ASP A 21 11.85 3.35 -8.66
N GLY A 22 11.13 2.64 -7.77
CA GLY A 22 11.69 1.97 -6.60
C GLY A 22 12.04 2.88 -5.42
N LEU A 23 11.82 4.19 -5.53
CA LEU A 23 12.09 5.15 -4.47
C LEU A 23 10.81 5.54 -3.73
N PRO A 24 10.79 5.60 -2.39
CA PRO A 24 9.65 6.10 -1.63
C PRO A 24 9.44 7.60 -1.89
N VAL A 25 8.26 7.94 -2.41
CA VAL A 25 7.87 9.32 -2.75
C VAL A 25 6.91 9.89 -1.71
N GLN A 26 5.98 9.07 -1.22
CA GLN A 26 4.97 9.53 -0.27
C GLN A 26 4.56 8.44 0.72
N HIS A 27 4.34 8.87 1.96
CA HIS A 27 3.84 8.03 3.04
C HIS A 27 2.60 8.68 3.64
N GLY A 28 1.57 7.89 3.92
CA GLY A 28 0.37 8.35 4.60
C GLY A 28 -0.12 7.30 5.56
N TRP A 29 -0.57 7.72 6.75
CA TRP A 29 -1.13 6.82 7.72
C TRP A 29 -2.54 7.26 8.11
N TRP A 30 -3.45 6.29 8.25
CA TRP A 30 -4.83 6.52 8.63
C TRP A 30 -5.28 5.53 9.70
N ARG A 31 -6.21 5.97 10.55
CA ARG A 31 -6.84 5.12 11.57
C ARG A 31 -7.97 4.25 11.03
N SER A 32 -8.51 4.58 9.86
CA SER A 32 -9.63 3.86 9.24
C SER A 32 -9.23 3.30 7.88
N GLU A 33 -9.49 2.01 7.69
CA GLU A 33 -9.23 1.29 6.45
C GLU A 33 -9.98 1.93 5.29
N ALA A 34 -11.24 2.31 5.50
CA ALA A 34 -12.08 2.92 4.49
C ALA A 34 -11.48 4.24 3.97
N THR A 35 -10.92 5.06 4.87
CA THR A 35 -10.22 6.29 4.50
C THR A 35 -8.92 5.98 3.76
N ALA A 36 -8.16 4.99 4.21
CA ALA A 36 -6.91 4.57 3.58
C ALA A 36 -7.15 4.05 2.14
N ARG A 37 -8.17 3.22 1.94
CA ARG A 37 -8.61 2.73 0.61
C ARG A 37 -9.09 3.87 -0.30
N ARG A 38 -9.80 4.87 0.23
CA ARG A 38 -10.17 6.07 -0.54
C ARG A 38 -8.94 6.87 -0.97
N LYS A 39 -7.94 6.99 -0.08
CA LYS A 39 -6.68 7.66 -0.39
C LYS A 39 -5.83 6.88 -1.38
N LEU A 40 -5.89 5.57 -1.34
CA LEU A 40 -5.27 4.69 -2.33
C LEU A 40 -5.82 4.98 -3.72
N ALA A 41 -7.15 4.99 -3.88
CA ALA A 41 -7.79 5.32 -5.15
C ALA A 41 -7.43 6.73 -5.67
N ALA A 42 -7.36 7.72 -4.76
CA ALA A 42 -6.92 9.07 -5.12
C ALA A 42 -5.46 9.08 -5.60
N TRP A 43 -4.54 8.43 -4.88
CA TRP A 43 -3.14 8.33 -5.28
C TRP A 43 -2.95 7.58 -6.59
N ILE A 44 -3.76 6.55 -6.85
CA ILE A 44 -3.76 5.86 -8.15
C ILE A 44 -4.20 6.84 -9.26
N GLY A 45 -5.22 7.67 -9.02
CA GLY A 45 -5.63 8.68 -9.99
C GLY A 45 -4.57 9.75 -10.26
N ASP A 46 -3.89 10.21 -9.21
CA ASP A 46 -2.90 11.30 -9.31
C ASP A 46 -1.50 10.83 -9.76
N TRP A 47 -1.08 9.65 -9.32
CA TRP A 47 0.28 9.11 -9.48
C TRP A 47 0.33 7.79 -10.25
N GLY A 48 -0.80 7.28 -10.73
CA GLY A 48 -0.88 6.02 -11.46
C GLY A 48 -0.21 6.10 -12.82
N ARG A 49 1.11 5.93 -12.83
CA ARG A 49 1.96 5.92 -14.02
C ARG A 49 2.90 4.71 -14.00
N PRO A 50 3.45 4.29 -15.15
CA PRO A 50 4.45 3.22 -15.20
C PRO A 50 5.60 3.53 -14.22
N GLY A 51 5.99 2.54 -13.43
CA GLY A 51 7.03 2.69 -12.39
C GLY A 51 6.53 3.18 -11.04
N ALA A 52 5.27 3.62 -10.92
CA ALA A 52 4.66 3.89 -9.62
C ALA A 52 4.09 2.61 -9.01
N ARG A 53 4.35 2.40 -7.72
CA ARG A 53 3.79 1.31 -6.94
C ARG A 53 3.28 1.85 -5.61
N ILE A 54 2.01 1.60 -5.33
CA ILE A 54 1.34 2.04 -4.11
C ILE A 54 0.92 0.80 -3.31
N THR A 55 1.37 0.70 -2.07
CA THR A 55 1.03 -0.41 -1.18
C THR A 55 0.25 0.11 0.01
N LEU A 56 -0.83 -0.58 0.37
CA LEU A 56 -1.60 -0.36 1.59
C LEU A 56 -1.37 -1.55 2.54
N THR A 57 -0.86 -1.26 3.73
CA THR A 57 -0.52 -2.23 4.77
C THR A 57 -1.27 -1.90 6.06
N ASP A 58 -1.78 -2.91 6.74
CA ASP A 58 -2.23 -2.84 8.13
C ASP A 58 -1.01 -3.09 9.03
N GLU A 59 -0.52 -2.05 9.70
CA GLU A 59 0.62 -2.13 10.62
C GLU A 59 0.30 -2.88 11.91
N GLU A 60 -0.98 -3.01 12.28
CA GLU A 60 -1.37 -3.75 13.49
C GLU A 60 -1.23 -5.26 13.29
N THR A 61 -1.59 -5.74 12.10
CA THR A 61 -1.51 -7.16 11.74
C THR A 61 -0.27 -7.50 10.92
N GLY A 62 0.39 -6.49 10.33
CA GLY A 62 1.46 -6.65 9.34
C GLY A 62 0.95 -7.11 7.97
N GLU A 63 -0.36 -7.05 7.72
CA GLU A 63 -0.97 -7.58 6.50
C GLU A 63 -0.99 -6.54 5.38
N GLN A 64 -0.55 -6.93 4.18
CA GLN A 64 -0.74 -6.10 2.99
C GLN A 64 -2.18 -6.24 2.48
N LEU A 65 -3.00 -5.21 2.71
CA LEU A 65 -4.41 -5.23 2.34
C LEU A 65 -4.63 -4.96 0.84
N ALA A 66 -3.77 -4.16 0.23
CA ALA A 66 -3.84 -3.86 -1.21
C ALA A 66 -2.49 -3.42 -1.77
N VAL A 67 -2.31 -3.63 -3.07
CA VAL A 67 -1.17 -3.10 -3.84
C VAL A 67 -1.67 -2.63 -5.20
N TRP A 68 -1.05 -1.57 -5.70
CA TRP A 68 -1.24 -1.06 -7.04
C TRP A 68 0.14 -0.85 -7.70
N PRO A 69 0.33 -1.19 -8.98
CA PRO A 69 -0.60 -1.97 -9.79
C PRO A 69 -0.83 -3.34 -9.14
N ASP A 70 -2.09 -3.77 -9.12
CA ASP A 70 -2.44 -5.15 -8.79
C ASP A 70 -2.08 -5.95 -10.05
N GLU A 71 -0.78 -6.20 -10.22
CA GLU A 71 -0.30 -7.13 -11.22
C GLU A 71 -0.78 -8.52 -10.80
N ALA A 72 -2.06 -8.81 -11.06
CA ALA A 72 -2.44 -10.17 -11.34
C ALA A 72 -1.41 -10.66 -12.37
N PRO A 73 -0.66 -11.73 -12.09
CA PRO A 73 0.27 -12.27 -13.07
C PRO A 73 -0.58 -12.43 -14.32
N THR A 74 -0.25 -11.65 -15.34
CA THR A 74 -0.84 -11.85 -16.66
C THR A 74 -0.73 -13.33 -16.86
N ALA A 75 -1.86 -14.03 -16.97
CA ALA A 75 -1.85 -15.43 -17.34
C ALA A 75 -1.14 -15.48 -18.68
N VAL A 76 0.17 -15.71 -18.63
CA VAL A 76 1.02 -16.02 -19.76
C VAL A 76 0.61 -17.43 -20.16
N GLY A 77 -0.54 -17.52 -20.82
CA GLY A 77 -1.16 -18.76 -21.22
C GLY A 77 -1.98 -18.55 -22.48
N GLY A 78 -1.49 -19.07 -23.59
CA GLY A 78 -2.31 -19.39 -24.76
C GLY A 78 -2.02 -18.51 -25.97
N GLY A 79 -1.20 -19.01 -26.90
CA GLY A 79 -0.79 -18.32 -28.10
C GLY A 79 -1.79 -18.32 -29.26
N SER A 80 -1.29 -17.86 -30.40
CA SER A 80 -1.44 -18.44 -31.74
C SER A 80 -0.37 -17.84 -32.64
#